data_AF-A0A1L8D401-F1
#
_entry.id   AF-A0A1L8D401-F1
#
_cell.length_a   1.000
_cell.length_b   1.000
_cell.length_c   1.000
_cell.angle_alpha   90.00
_cell.angle_beta   90.00
_cell.angle_gamma   90.00
#
_symmetry.space_group_name_H-M   'P 1'
#
loop_
_entity.id
_entity.type
_entity.pdbx_description
1 polymer ?
#
loop_
_entity_poly.entity_id
_entity_poly.type
_entity_poly.pdbx_seq_one_letter_code
_entity_poly.pdbx_strand_id
1 'polypeptide(L)' 'MKKLWGNIMRQINIIIFIIVISILSLSCSINEKDDYALIKETIEKFYDTQYKAYLELEYKDITPFLDMTKIQNQNKVI' A
#
# COMPACT_ATOMS: atom_id res chain seq x y z
N MET A 1 -8.71 -8.93 51.19
CA MET A 1 -8.25 -7.77 50.40
C MET A 1 -7.31 -8.12 49.25
N LYS A 2 -6.24 -8.93 49.44
CA LYS A 2 -5.29 -9.30 48.36
C LYS A 2 -5.91 -9.99 47.13
N LYS A 3 -6.90 -10.87 47.33
CA LYS A 3 -7.59 -11.61 46.24
C LYS A 3 -8.45 -10.71 45.34
N LEU A 4 -9.03 -9.65 45.90
CA LEU A 4 -9.83 -8.66 45.17
C LEU A 4 -8.93 -7.81 44.25
N TRP A 5 -7.77 -7.37 44.77
CA TRP A 5 -6.76 -6.63 44.03
C TRP A 5 -6.17 -7.43 42.86
N GLY A 6 -5.92 -8.73 43.06
CA GLY A 6 -5.45 -9.61 41.98
C GLY A 6 -6.46 -9.73 40.82
N ASN A 7 -7.75 -9.80 41.13
CA ASN A 7 -8.79 -9.85 40.10
C ASN A 7 -8.93 -8.52 39.35
N ILE A 8 -8.79 -7.38 40.04
CA ILE A 8 -8.82 -6.04 39.43
C ILE A 8 -7.61 -5.85 38.51
N MET A 9 -6.40 -6.21 38.96
CA MET A 9 -5.19 -6.14 38.12
C MET A 9 -5.29 -7.04 36.88
N ARG A 10 -5.92 -8.22 37.01
CA ARG A 10 -6.17 -9.11 35.86
C ARG A 10 -7.11 -8.46 34.84
N GLN A 11 -8.17 -7.78 35.29
CA GLN A 11 -9.10 -7.08 34.40
C GLN A 11 -8.43 -5.91 33.67
N ILE A 12 -7.60 -5.13 34.38
CA ILE A 12 -6.84 -4.01 33.80
C ILE A 12 -5.91 -4.51 32.68
N ASN A 13 -5.20 -5.62 32.90
CA ASN A 13 -4.31 -6.19 31.88
C ASN A 13 -5.07 -6.65 30.62
N ILE A 14 -6.27 -7.21 30.77
CA ILE A 14 -7.11 -7.63 29.64
C ILE A 14 -7.54 -6.40 28.84
N ILE A 15 -7.94 -5.31 29.51
CA ILE A 15 -8.34 -4.07 28.85
C ILE A 15 -7.17 -3.45 28.08
N ILE A 16 -5.98 -3.40 28.67
CA ILE A 16 -4.77 -2.89 28.00
C ILE A 16 -4.48 -3.73 26.75
N PHE A 17 -4.56 -5.06 26.86
CA PHE A 17 -4.31 -5.97 25.74
C PHE A 17 -5.30 -5.74 24.58
N ILE A 18 -6.58 -5.53 24.89
CA ILE A 18 -7.61 -5.20 23.88
C ILE A 18 -7.28 -3.87 23.20
N ILE A 19 -6.92 -2.83 23.96
CA ILE A 19 -6.55 -1.52 23.42
C ILE A 19 -5.36 -1.64 22.47
N VAL A 20 -4.32 -2.41 22.85
CA VAL A 20 -3.15 -2.63 21.99
C VAL A 20 -3.54 -3.32 20.69
N ILE A 21 -4.37 -4.37 20.74
CA ILE A 21 -4.84 -5.07 19.53
C ILE A 21 -5.64 -4.11 18.64
N SER A 22 -6.52 -3.29 19.21
CA SER A 22 -7.31 -2.33 18.45
C SER A 22 -6.45 -1.28 17.73
N ILE A 23 -5.40 -0.78 18.39
CA ILE A 23 -4.44 0.16 17.78
C ILE A 23 -3.66 -0.51 16.64
N LEU A 24 -3.24 -1.76 16.82
CA LEU A 24 -2.53 -2.53 15.79
C LEU A 24 -3.41 -2.84 14.58
N SER A 25 -4.70 -3.13 14.78
CA SER A 25 -5.64 -3.38 13.68
C SER A 25 -5.95 -2.15 12.83
N LEU A 26 -5.77 -0.94 13.37
CA LEU A 26 -6.03 0.31 12.64
C LEU A 26 -4.96 0.62 11.57
N SER A 27 -3.79 -0.03 11.65
CA SER A 27 -2.66 0.23 10.74
C SER A 27 -2.64 -0.66 9.48
N CYS A 28 -3.67 -1.47 9.25
CA CYS A 28 -3.63 -2.56 8.25
C CYS A 28 -4.33 -2.24 6.90
N SER A 29 -4.50 -0.97 6.50
CA SER A 29 -5.31 -0.66 5.30
C SER A 29 -4.83 0.51 4.43
N ILE A 30 -3.52 0.61 4.13
CA ILE A 30 -3.00 1.79 3.40
C ILE A 30 -2.54 1.51 1.96
N ASN A 31 -2.34 0.27 1.53
CA ASN A 31 -1.52 0.05 0.32
C ASN A 31 -2.28 -0.10 -1.01
N GLU A 32 -3.57 -0.45 -1.03
CA GLU A 32 -4.26 -0.74 -2.30
C GLU A 32 -4.63 0.50 -3.13
N LYS A 33 -4.87 1.66 -2.50
CA LYS A 33 -5.26 2.88 -3.23
C LYS A 33 -4.09 3.51 -3.98
N ASP A 34 -2.86 3.31 -3.50
CA ASP A 34 -1.67 3.95 -4.05
C ASP A 34 -1.24 3.26 -5.36
N ASP A 35 -1.29 1.93 -5.39
CA ASP A 35 -0.92 1.15 -6.58
C ASP A 35 -1.87 1.43 -7.76
N TYR A 36 -3.17 1.55 -7.53
CA TYR A 36 -4.13 1.90 -8.58
C TYR A 36 -3.84 3.28 -9.19
N ALA A 37 -3.50 4.26 -8.34
CA ALA A 37 -3.17 5.61 -8.78
C ALA A 37 -1.88 5.62 -9.62
N LEU A 38 -0.84 4.91 -9.18
CA LEU A 38 0.43 4.78 -9.89
C LEU A 38 0.28 4.06 -11.24
N ILE A 39 -0.50 2.98 -11.28
CA ILE A 39 -0.79 2.26 -12.53
C ILE A 39 -1.52 3.18 -13.51
N LYS A 40 -2.58 3.88 -13.04
CA LYS A 40 -3.34 4.81 -13.87
C LYS A 40 -2.44 5.90 -14.45
N GLU A 41 -1.64 6.56 -13.61
CA GLU A 41 -0.72 7.62 -14.03
C GLU A 41 0.29 7.12 -15.08
N THR A 42 0.82 5.91 -14.89
CA THR A 42 1.77 5.30 -15.84
C THR A 42 1.13 5.07 -17.20
N ILE A 43 -0.10 4.54 -17.24
CA ILE A 43 -0.84 4.31 -18.48
C ILE A 43 -1.15 5.63 -19.20
N GLU A 44 -1.59 6.65 -18.48
CA GLU A 44 -1.90 7.96 -19.05
C GLU A 44 -0.65 8.60 -19.70
N LYS A 45 0.50 8.57 -19.00
CA LYS A 45 1.76 9.12 -19.53
C LYS A 45 2.29 8.34 -20.73
N PHE A 46 2.10 7.03 -20.76
CA PHE A 46 2.48 6.19 -21.90
C PHE A 46 1.73 6.61 -23.18
N TYR A 47 0.41 6.77 -23.10
CA TYR A 47 -0.39 7.19 -24.26
C TYR A 47 -0.13 8.63 -24.66
N ASP A 48 0.05 9.54 -23.70
CA ASP A 48 0.43 10.93 -24.00
C ASP A 48 1.80 11.00 -24.73
N THR A 49 2.76 10.19 -24.30
CA THR A 49 4.08 10.11 -24.94
C THR A 49 3.98 9.61 -26.38
N GLN A 50 3.20 8.56 -26.62
CA GLN A 50 2.95 8.06 -27.97
C GLN A 50 2.22 9.06 -28.86
N TYR A 51 1.21 9.75 -28.29
CA TYR A 51 0.47 10.76 -29.02
C TYR A 51 1.37 11.93 -29.45
N LYS A 52 2.24 12.39 -28.54
CA LYS A 52 3.23 13.44 -28.86
C LYS A 52 4.25 12.96 -29.90
N ALA A 53 4.74 11.73 -29.78
CA ALA A 53 5.63 11.14 -30.78
C ALA A 53 4.99 11.14 -32.18
N TYR A 54 3.70 10.81 -32.25
CA TYR A 54 2.92 10.85 -33.49
C TYR A 54 2.78 12.28 -34.04
N LEU A 55 2.46 13.26 -33.19
CA LEU A 55 2.28 14.66 -33.62
C LEU A 55 3.58 15.32 -34.08
N GLU A 56 4.67 15.05 -33.38
CA GLU A 56 5.98 15.66 -33.65
C GLU A 56 6.75 14.91 -34.73
N LEU A 57 6.27 13.73 -35.16
CA LEU A 57 6.96 12.82 -36.10
C LEU A 57 8.36 12.41 -35.61
N GLU A 58 8.52 12.32 -34.29
CA GLU A 58 9.79 12.03 -33.62
C GLU A 58 9.65 10.79 -32.73
N TYR A 59 10.74 10.03 -32.63
CA TYR A 59 10.82 8.94 -31.67
C TYR A 59 10.86 9.50 -30.24
N LYS A 60 10.00 8.94 -29.38
CA LYS A 60 10.07 9.17 -27.92
C LYS A 60 10.26 7.83 -27.23
N ASP A 61 11.23 7.79 -26.31
CA ASP A 61 11.55 6.58 -25.56
C ASP A 61 10.40 6.20 -24.61
N ILE A 62 9.87 5.00 -24.80
CA ILE A 62 8.79 4.44 -23.97
C ILE A 62 9.30 3.45 -22.92
N THR A 63 10.59 3.13 -22.93
CA THR A 63 11.23 2.17 -22.01
C THR A 63 10.90 2.45 -20.54
N PRO A 64 10.84 3.71 -20.06
CA PRO A 64 10.47 4.01 -18.67
C PRO A 64 9.06 3.53 -18.27
N PHE A 65 8.13 3.37 -19.22
CA PHE A 65 6.77 2.90 -18.96
C PHE A 65 6.65 1.37 -18.99
N LEU A 66 7.66 0.67 -19.53
CA LEU A 66 7.69 -0.78 -19.67
C LEU A 66 8.52 -1.46 -18.58
N ASP A 67 9.19 -0.68 -17.72
CA ASP A 67 9.98 -1.19 -16.62
C ASP A 67 9.08 -1.77 -15.51
N MET A 68 8.80 -3.05 -15.66
CA MET A 68 7.98 -3.84 -14.73
C MET A 68 8.73 -4.18 -13.43
N THR A 69 10.02 -3.86 -13.29
CA THR A 69 10.78 -4.15 -12.05
C THR A 69 10.22 -3.43 -10.82
N LYS A 70 9.53 -2.30 -11.02
CA LYS A 70 8.84 -1.56 -9.95
C LYS A 70 7.49 -2.16 -9.55
N ILE A 71 6.81 -2.86 -10.47
CA ILE A 71 5.44 -3.39 -10.29
C ILE A 71 5.45 -4.87 -9.86
N GLN A 72 6.50 -5.63 -10.22
CA GLN A 72 6.55 -7.09 -10.00
C GLN A 72 6.85 -7.55 -8.57
N ASN A 73 7.11 -6.66 -7.61
CA ASN A 73 7.47 -7.07 -6.25
C ASN A 73 6.30 -7.47 -5.33
N GLN A 74 5.05 -7.42 -5.81
CA GLN A 74 3.88 -7.78 -5.02
C GLN A 74 3.30 -9.18 -5.36
N ASN A 75 3.55 -9.70 -6.56
CA ASN A 75 3.09 -11.01 -6.99
C ASN A 75 4.28 -11.98 -7.12
N LYS A 76 4.98 -12.25 -6.02
CA LYS A 76 5.84 -13.44 -5.97
C LYS A 76 4.92 -14.66 -6.02
N VAL A 77 4.86 -15.31 -7.19
CA VAL A 77 4.37 -16.68 -7.30
C VAL A 77 5.39 -17.54 -6.57
N ILE A 78 5.03 -18.01 -5.38
CA ILE A 78 5.77 -19.05 -4.63
C ILE A 78 5.60 -20.37 -5.38
#